data_AF-A0A949Y194-F1
#
_entry.id   AF-A0A949Y194-F1
#
_cell.length_a   1.000
_cell.length_b   1.000
_cell.length_c   1.000
_cell.angle_alpha   90.00
_cell.angle_beta   90.00
_cell.angle_gamma   90.00
#
_symmetry.space_group_name_H-M   'P 1'
#
loop_
_entity.id
_entity.type
_entity.pdbx_description
1 polymer ?
#
loop_
_entity_poly.entity_id
_entity_poly.type
_entity_poly.pdbx_seq_one_letter_code
_entity_poly.pdbx_strand_id
1 'polypeptide(L)' 'GRVFTITDFAFPDRRVAVYVDGVSIHVGEVLRRDRLIEERLRGMTPAWTVLRFGRREIDVNAQHTIEQIRIAIG' A
#
# COMPACT_ATOMS: atom_id res chain seq x y z
N GLY A 1 13.62 6.55 12.25
CA GLY A 1 13.80 6.00 10.90
C GLY A 1 13.28 4.57 10.86
N ARG A 2 12.87 4.08 9.69
CA ARG A 2 12.12 2.83 9.40
C ARG A 2 10.59 2.95 9.41
N VAL A 3 10.04 3.88 8.62
CA VAL A 3 8.65 3.77 8.12
C VAL A 3 8.61 2.91 6.84
N PHE A 4 9.74 2.79 6.13
CA PHE A 4 9.86 2.11 4.83
C PHE A 4 9.91 0.57 4.87
N THR A 5 9.79 -0.07 6.04
CA THR A 5 9.94 -1.53 6.16
C THR A 5 8.61 -2.28 6.11
N ILE A 6 7.49 -1.61 5.78
CA ILE A 6 6.14 -2.15 6.05
C ILE A 6 5.18 -2.03 4.86
N THR A 7 5.61 -1.41 3.77
CA THR A 7 4.89 -1.40 2.48
C THR A 7 5.65 -2.29 1.50
N ASP A 8 4.96 -3.04 0.65
CA ASP A 8 5.61 -3.82 -0.40
C ASP A 8 6.39 -2.91 -1.36
N PHE A 9 5.83 -1.74 -1.69
CA PHE A 9 6.49 -0.71 -2.47
C PHE A 9 6.20 0.69 -1.95
N ALA A 10 7.17 1.59 -2.05
CA ALA A 10 7.02 2.99 -1.69
C ALA A 10 7.71 3.89 -2.72
N PHE A 11 7.06 5.01 -3.06
CA PHE A 11 7.57 6.07 -3.91
C PHE A 11 7.59 7.37 -3.10
N PRO A 12 8.66 7.64 -2.32
CA PRO A 12 8.69 8.75 -1.37
C PRO A 12 8.52 10.12 -2.02
N ASP A 13 9.13 10.32 -3.19
CA ASP A 13 9.07 11.59 -3.94
C ASP A 13 7.65 11.93 -4.40
N ARG A 14 6.82 10.89 -4.57
CA ARG A 14 5.41 11.00 -4.96
C ARG A 14 4.44 10.76 -3.81
N ARG A 15 4.95 10.41 -2.62
CA ARG A 15 4.18 10.03 -1.43
C ARG A 15 3.16 8.94 -1.71
N VAL A 16 3.57 7.91 -2.46
CA VAL A 16 2.73 6.74 -2.74
C VAL A 16 3.27 5.54 -1.99
N ALA A 17 2.37 4.82 -1.32
CA ALA A 17 2.63 3.53 -0.69
C ALA A 17 1.72 2.49 -1.34
N VAL A 18 2.28 1.34 -1.71
CA VAL A 18 1.54 0.21 -2.30
C VAL A 18 1.68 -1.01 -1.41
N TYR A 19 0.53 -1.61 -1.09
CA TYR A 19 0.40 -2.86 -0.36
C TYR A 19 -0.17 -3.94 -1.29
N VAL A 20 0.43 -5.11 -1.29
CA VAL A 20 0.04 -6.29 -2.06
C VAL A 20 -0.34 -7.39 -1.06
N ASP A 21 -1.65 -7.59 -0.88
CA ASP A 21 -2.17 -8.63 0.01
C ASP A 21 -2.12 -9.99 -0.71
N GLY A 22 -0.95 -10.62 -0.60
CA GLY A 22 -0.62 -11.90 -1.20
C GLY A 22 -0.69 -13.06 -0.20
N VAL A 23 -1.89 -13.52 0.18
CA VAL A 23 -2.18 -14.90 0.64
C VAL A 23 -1.23 -15.50 1.71
N SER A 24 -0.57 -14.72 2.55
CA SER A 24 0.29 -15.28 3.60
C SER A 24 0.20 -14.46 4.88
N ILE A 25 -0.67 -14.95 5.75
CA ILE A 25 -0.60 -14.84 7.21
C ILE A 25 -0.66 -13.40 7.76
N HIS A 26 -1.67 -12.65 7.33
CA HIS A 26 -2.20 -11.53 8.12
C HIS A 26 -3.05 -12.10 9.28
N VAL A 27 -2.38 -12.62 10.32
CA VAL A 27 -3.04 -13.13 11.54
C VAL A 27 -2.72 -12.17 12.70
N GLY A 28 -3.74 -11.55 13.28
CA GLY A 28 -3.63 -10.76 14.50
C GLY A 28 -2.80 -9.47 14.38
N GLU A 29 -1.61 -9.47 14.98
CA GLU A 29 -0.81 -8.27 15.27
C GLU A 29 -0.30 -7.53 14.02
N VAL A 30 -0.03 -8.27 12.93
CA VAL A 30 0.47 -7.72 11.66
C VAL A 30 -0.59 -6.84 10.98
N LEU A 31 -1.84 -7.30 10.91
CA LEU A 31 -2.97 -6.52 10.36
C LEU A 31 -3.18 -5.20 11.10
N ARG A 32 -3.08 -5.25 12.44
CA ARG A 32 -3.27 -4.06 13.28
C ARG A 32 -2.15 -3.05 13.05
N ARG A 33 -0.92 -3.53 12.85
CA ARG A 33 0.24 -2.72 12.55
C ARG A 33 0.13 -2.06 11.18
N ASP A 34 -0.27 -2.81 10.16
CA ASP A 34 -0.41 -2.28 8.80
C ASP A 34 -1.48 -1.20 8.77
N ARG A 35 -2.62 -1.43 9.44
CA ARG A 35 -3.67 -0.42 9.57
C ARG A 35 -3.19 0.85 10.26
N LEU A 36 -2.44 0.74 11.36
CA LEU A 36 -1.87 1.89 12.06
C LEU A 36 -0.95 2.71 11.14
N ILE A 37 -0.20 2.03 10.28
CA ILE A 37 0.74 2.67 9.36
C ILE A 37 0.00 3.34 8.21
N GLU A 38 -1.03 2.71 7.65
CA GLU A 38 -1.90 3.35 6.67
C GLU A 38 -2.55 4.61 7.23
N GLU A 39 -3.12 4.53 8.45
CA GLU A 39 -3.72 5.67 9.12
C GLU A 39 -2.70 6.79 9.35
N ARG A 40 -1.47 6.43 9.75
CA ARG A 40 -0.39 7.40 9.90
C ARG A 40 -0.01 8.06 8.59
N LEU A 41 0.14 7.29 7.51
CA LEU A 41 0.52 7.76 6.17
C LEU A 41 -0.54 8.71 5.60
N ARG A 42 -1.82 8.35 5.73
CA ARG A 42 -2.95 9.21 5.34
C ARG A 42 -3.04 10.48 6.18
N GLY A 43 -2.64 10.43 7.46
CA GLY A 43 -2.61 11.56 8.38
C GLY A 43 -1.37 12.45 8.30
N MET A 44 -0.39 12.15 7.45
CA MET A 44 0.79 13.01 7.26
C MET A 44 0.42 14.30 6.51
N THR A 45 1.27 15.32 6.65
CA THR A 45 1.14 16.56 5.89
C THR A 45 2.42 16.82 5.09
N PRO A 46 2.39 16.75 3.76
CA PRO A 46 1.28 16.31 2.90
C PRO A 46 0.95 14.81 3.03
N ALA A 47 -0.32 14.46 2.82
CA ALA A 47 -0.82 13.09 2.95
C ALA A 47 -0.22 12.16 1.89
N TRP A 48 -0.08 10.88 2.25
CA TRP A 48 0.33 9.85 1.32
C TRP A 48 -0.89 9.19 0.66
N THR A 49 -0.74 8.88 -0.62
CA THR A 49 -1.64 7.99 -1.34
C THR A 49 -1.31 6.55 -0.97
N VAL A 50 -2.28 5.82 -0.45
CA VAL A 50 -2.12 4.42 -0.03
C VAL A 50 -2.98 3.54 -0.93
N LEU A 51 -2.32 2.74 -1.77
CA LEU A 51 -2.95 1.74 -2.63
C LEU A 51 -2.82 0.35 -2.00
N ARG A 52 -3.89 -0.44 -2.02
CA ARG A 52 -3.90 -1.81 -1.53
C ARG A 52 -4.52 -2.71 -2.59
N PHE A 53 -3.82 -3.77 -2.97
CA PHE A 53 -4.25 -4.73 -3.98
C PHE A 53 -4.25 -6.13 -3.40
N GLY A 54 -5.39 -6.81 -3.41
CA GLY A 54 -5.46 -8.21 -3.03
C GLY A 54 -5.06 -9.14 -4.17
N ARG A 55 -4.68 -10.39 -3.83
CA ARG A 55 -4.37 -11.45 -4.81
C ARG A 55 -5.41 -11.55 -5.93
N ARG A 56 -6.71 -11.53 -5.59
CA ARG A 56 -7.80 -11.62 -6.58
C ARG A 56 -7.82 -10.43 -7.54
N GLU A 57 -7.52 -9.23 -7.05
CA GLU A 57 -7.55 -8.02 -7.89
C GLU A 57 -6.36 -8.01 -8.86
N ILE A 58 -5.21 -8.49 -8.40
CA ILE A 58 -4.03 -8.69 -9.25
C ILE A 58 -4.29 -9.80 -10.28
N ASP A 59 -4.83 -10.94 -9.85
CA ASP A 59 -5.04 -12.12 -10.71
C ASP A 59 -6.16 -11.89 -11.76
N VAL A 60 -7.24 -11.18 -11.39
CA VAL A 60 -8.41 -10.98 -12.26
C VAL A 60 -8.36 -9.65 -13.01
N ASN A 61 -7.76 -8.62 -12.43
CA ASN A 61 -7.82 -7.26 -12.97
C ASN A 61 -6.45 -6.55 -12.93
N ALA A 62 -5.42 -7.28 -13.36
CA ALA A 62 -4.04 -6.79 -13.42
C ALA A 62 -3.91 -5.44 -14.13
N GLN A 63 -4.61 -5.25 -15.26
CA GLN A 63 -4.54 -4.01 -16.03
C GLN A 63 -5.09 -2.81 -15.26
N HIS A 64 -6.20 -2.98 -14.56
CA HIS A 64 -6.76 -1.94 -13.71
C HIS A 64 -5.83 -1.62 -12.53
N THR A 65 -5.22 -2.64 -11.92
CA THR A 65 -4.21 -2.47 -10.86
C THR A 65 -3.03 -1.63 -11.34
N ILE A 66 -2.49 -1.94 -12.53
CA ILE A 66 -1.39 -1.19 -13.14
C ILE A 66 -1.80 0.26 -13.41
N GLU A 67 -3.01 0.49 -13.92
CA GLU A 67 -3.52 1.83 -14.20
C GLU A 67 -3.66 2.66 -12.91
N GLN A 68 -4.20 2.09 -11.84
CA GLN A 68 -4.28 2.76 -10.53
C GLN A 68 -2.89 3.16 -10.00
N ILE A 69 -1.90 2.27 -10.14
CA ILE A 69 -0.52 2.58 -9.75
C ILE A 69 0.03 3.74 -10.60
N ARG A 70 -0.14 3.68 -11.93
CA ARG A 70 0.33 4.74 -12.85
C ARG A 70 -0.26 6.10 -12.50
N ILE A 71 -1.58 6.16 -12.29
CA ILE A 71 -2.28 7.39 -11.92
C ILE A 71 -1.74 7.94 -10.59
N ALA A 72 -1.53 7.07 -9.60
CA ALA A 72 -1.05 7.49 -8.29
C ALA A 72 0.40 8.01 -8.32
N ILE A 73 1.28 7.37 -9.10
CA ILE A 73 2.68 7.76 -9.14
C ILE A 73 2.94 8.94 -10.08
N GLY A 74 2.09 9.19 -11.09
CA GLY A 74 2.18 10.32 -12.02
C GLY A 74 3.20 10.13 -13.14
#